data_AF-A0A4Q5V705-F1
#
_entry.id   AF-A0A4Q5V705-F1
#
_cell.length_a   1.000
_cell.length_b   1.000
_cell.length_c   1.000
_cell.angle_alpha   90.00
_cell.angle_beta   90.00
_cell.angle_gamma   90.00
#
_symmetry.space_group_name_H-M   'P 1'
#
loop_
_entity.id
_entity.type
_entity.pdbx_description
1 polymer ?
#
loop_
_entity_poly.entity_id
_entity_poly.type
_entity_poly.pdbx_seq_one_letter_code
_entity_poly.pdbx_strand_id
1 'polypeptide(L)' 'MANIDNDTLLVALQSVYESVNRYEQLLKSETLKDPENITELLISYDEALGVLKSVYQEQVDKGANLPPLNAIIS' A
#
# COMPACT_ATOMS: atom_id res chain seq x y z
N MET A 1 -12.36 -2.60 15.34
CA MET A 1 -11.42 -2.09 14.32
C MET A 1 -11.60 -0.59 14.23
N ALA A 2 -10.51 0.17 14.15
CA ALA A 2 -10.60 1.62 13.95
C ALA A 2 -11.39 1.88 12.66
N ASN A 3 -12.42 2.72 12.75
CA ASN A 3 -13.22 3.10 11.59
C ASN A 3 -12.40 4.18 10.85
N ILE A 4 -11.50 3.73 9.97
CA ILE A 4 -10.71 4.63 9.13
C ILE A 4 -11.69 5.26 8.13
N ASP A 5 -11.72 6.59 8.07
CA ASP A 5 -12.54 7.28 7.07
C ASP A 5 -11.96 7.06 5.66
N ASN A 6 -12.81 7.26 4.65
CA ASN A 6 -12.46 6.97 3.27
C ASN A 6 -11.26 7.79 2.78
N ASP A 7 -11.11 9.05 3.19
CA ASP A 7 -10.01 9.89 2.74
C ASP A 7 -8.68 9.40 3.35
N THR A 8 -8.69 9.05 4.63
CA THR A 8 -7.54 8.43 5.30
C THR A 8 -7.17 7.09 4.65
N LEU A 9 -8.16 6.29 4.25
CA LEU A 9 -7.94 5.02 3.55
C LEU A 9 -7.26 5.21 2.20
N LEU A 10 -7.70 6.20 1.41
CA LEU A 10 -7.12 6.53 0.11
C LEU A 10 -5.66 7.00 0.26
N VAL A 11 -5.40 7.90 1.20
CA VAL A 11 -4.04 8.40 1.47
C VAL A 11 -3.13 7.28 1.97
N ALA A 12 -3.63 6.40 2.83
CA ALA A 12 -2.87 5.24 3.32
C ALA A 12 -2.52 4.27 2.19
N LEU A 13 -3.48 3.95 1.30
CA LEU A 13 -3.25 3.10 0.13
C LEU A 13 -2.14 3.65 -0.77
N GLN A 14 -2.24 4.93 -1.11
CA GLN A 14 -1.25 5.57 -1.98
C GLN A 14 0.14 5.61 -1.32
N SER A 15 0.21 6.01 -0.05
CA SER A 15 1.49 6.12 0.69
C SER A 15 2.19 4.77 0.85
N VAL A 16 1.43 3.71 1.14
CA VAL A 16 1.96 2.35 1.25
C VAL A 16 2.45 1.86 -0.11
N TYR A 17 1.67 2.07 -1.17
CA TYR A 17 2.05 1.69 -2.53
C TYR A 17 3.33 2.40 -3.00
N GLU A 18 3.45 3.72 -2.78
CA GLU A 18 4.65 4.48 -3.10
C GLU A 18 5.87 3.99 -2.31
N SER A 19 5.67 3.58 -1.06
CA SER A 19 6.73 3.00 -0.23
C SER A 19 7.22 1.67 -0.79
N VAL A 20 6.31 0.76 -1.17
CA VAL A 20 6.66 -0.51 -1.84
C VAL A 20 7.48 -0.24 -3.10
N ASN A 21 6.99 0.62 -4.00
CA ASN A 21 7.69 0.96 -5.24
C ASN A 21 9.10 1.51 -4.97
N ARG A 22 9.25 2.39 -3.97
CA ARG A 22 10.56 2.94 -3.58
C ARG A 22 11.51 1.84 -3.08
N TYR A 23 11.04 0.94 -2.23
CA TYR A 23 11.88 -0.13 -1.69
C TYR A 23 12.23 -1.19 -2.76
N GLU A 24 11.33 -1.50 -3.69
CA GLU A 24 11.64 -2.35 -4.85
C GLU A 24 12.72 -1.73 -5.74
N GLN A 25 12.65 -0.42 -5.98
CA GLN A 25 13.69 0.30 -6.73
C GLN A 25 15.03 0.28 -5.99
N LEU A 26 15.03 0.39 -4.66
CA LEU A 26 16.24 0.26 -3.85
C LEU A 26 16.85 -1.13 -3.93
N LEU A 27 16.04 -2.21 -3.91
CA LEU A 27 16.53 -3.58 -4.12
C LEU A 27 17.19 -3.77 -5.49
N LYS A 28 16.66 -3.09 -6.52
CA LYS A 28 17.21 -3.12 -7.88
C LYS A 28 18.45 -2.23 -8.05
N SER A 29 18.75 -1.36 -7.07
CA SER A 29 19.90 -0.47 -7.10
C SER A 29 21.17 -1.20 -6.68
N GLU A 30 22.25 -1.00 -7.44
CA GLU A 30 23.59 -1.52 -7.11
C GLU A 30 24.19 -0.91 -5.83
N THR A 31 23.56 0.13 -5.27
CA THR A 31 24.05 0.86 -4.09
C THR A 31 23.56 0.28 -2.76
N LEU A 32 22.73 -0.78 -2.78
CA LEU A 32 22.12 -1.29 -1.55
C LEU A 32 23.13 -2.06 -0.71
N LYS A 33 23.32 -1.64 0.53
CA LYS A 33 24.26 -2.27 1.47
C LYS A 33 23.65 -3.44 2.25
N ASP A 34 22.34 -3.41 2.49
CA ASP A 34 21.64 -4.36 3.37
C ASP A 34 20.32 -4.85 2.75
N PRO A 35 20.36 -5.80 1.79
CA PRO A 35 19.18 -6.27 1.07
C PRO A 35 18.17 -7.09 1.89
N GLU A 36 18.63 -7.82 2.92
CA GLU A 36 17.75 -8.64 3.77
C GLU A 36 16.74 -7.78 4.55
N ASN A 37 17.20 -6.70 5.18
CA ASN A 37 16.35 -5.77 5.93
C ASN A 37 15.29 -5.10 5.03
N ILE A 38 15.63 -4.81 3.77
CA ILE A 38 14.66 -4.22 2.82
C ILE A 38 13.64 -5.26 2.35
N THR A 39 14.04 -6.53 2.23
CA THR A 39 13.13 -7.60 1.81
C THR A 39 12.07 -7.88 2.88
N GLU A 40 12.44 -7.98 4.16
CA GLU A 40 11.47 -8.14 5.26
C GLU A 40 10.52 -6.94 5.37
N LEU A 41 11.06 -5.73 5.16
CA LEU A 41 10.26 -4.51 5.14
C LEU A 41 9.24 -4.53 4.00
N LEU A 42 9.66 -4.92 2.79
CA LEU A 42 8.77 -5.06 1.63
C LEU A 42 7.64 -6.06 1.88
N ILE A 43 7.94 -7.22 2.46
CA ILE A 43 6.91 -8.21 2.85
C ILE A 43 5.88 -7.57 3.79
N SER A 44 6.35 -6.81 4.78
CA SER A 44 5.46 -6.13 5.73
C SER A 44 4.58 -5.07 5.05
N TYR A 45 5.12 -4.33 4.08
CA TYR A 45 4.36 -3.35 3.31
C TYR A 45 3.36 -4.00 2.34
N ASP A 46 3.70 -5.14 1.74
CA ASP A 46 2.79 -5.93 0.89
C ASP A 46 1.61 -6.48 1.69
N GLU A 47 1.86 -6.99 2.90
CA GLU A 47 0.81 -7.41 3.83
C GLU A 47 -0.12 -6.24 4.20
N ALA A 48 0.46 -5.09 4.56
CA ALA A 48 -0.29 -3.88 4.86
C ALA A 48 -1.13 -3.42 3.65
N LEU A 49 -0.58 -3.45 2.44
CA LEU A 49 -1.27 -3.12 1.20
C LEU A 49 -2.44 -4.08 0.94
N GLY A 50 -2.26 -5.38 1.22
CA GLY A 50 -3.32 -6.39 1.13
C GLY A 50 -4.49 -6.10 2.07
N VAL A 51 -4.20 -5.72 3.32
CA VAL A 51 -5.22 -5.33 4.29
C VAL A 51 -5.95 -4.07 3.83
N LEU A 52 -5.24 -3.04 3.38
CA LEU A 52 -5.84 -1.80 2.91
C LEU A 52 -6.72 -2.00 1.67
N LYS A 53 -6.30 -2.86 0.73
CA LYS A 53 -7.12 -3.25 -0.44
C LYS A 53 -8.40 -3.96 -0.02
N SER A 54 -8.32 -4.83 0.98
CA SER A 54 -9.49 -5.55 1.51
C SER A 54 -10.48 -4.57 2.15
N VAL A 55 -10.00 -3.64 2.98
CA VAL A 55 -10.84 -2.59 3.59
C VAL A 55 -11.45 -1.69 2.53
N TYR A 56 -10.71 -1.30 1.49
CA TYR A 56 -11.23 -0.53 0.36
C TYR A 56 -12.36 -1.27 -0.35
N GLN A 57 -12.18 -2.56 -0.64
CA GLN A 57 -13.23 -3.36 -1.28
C GLN A 57 -14.48 -3.42 -0.40
N GLU A 58 -14.35 -3.61 0.91
CA GLU A 58 -15.49 -3.57 1.82
C GLU A 58 -16.23 -2.23 1.79
N GLN A 59 -15.52 -1.10 1.65
CA GLN A 59 -16.16 0.21 1.56
C GLN A 59 -16.91 0.38 0.22
N VAL A 60 -16.32 -0.09 -0.89
CA VAL A 60 -16.99 -0.13 -2.20
C VAL A 60 -18.24 -0.99 -2.14
N ASP A 61 -18.17 -2.17 -1.53
CA ASP A 61 -19.31 -3.09 -1.37
C ASP A 61 -20.43 -2.50 -0.49
N LYS A 62 -20.07 -1.63 0.47
CA LYS A 62 -21.01 -0.84 1.29
C LYS A 62 -21.59 0.37 0.55
N GLY A 63 -21.20 0.60 -0.71
CA GLY A 63 -21.69 1.69 -1.55
C GLY A 63 -20.91 3.00 -1.46
N ALA A 64 -19.69 2.98 -0.93
CA ALA A 64 -18.83 4.17 -0.95
C ALA A 64 -18.48 4.56 -2.38
N ASN A 65 -18.62 5.85 -2.70
CA ASN A 65 -18.24 6.41 -4.00
C ASN A 65 -16.72 6.69 -4.03
N LEU A 66 -15.93 5.64 -4.17
CA LEU A 66 -14.47 5.72 -4.20
C LEU A 66 -13.94 5.68 -5.65
N PRO A 67 -12.84 6.38 -5.95
CA PRO A 67 -12.18 6.26 -7.25
C PRO A 67 -11.68 4.83 -7.44
N PRO A 68 -11.63 4.29 -8.68
CA PRO A 68 -11.21 2.91 -8.90
C PRO A 68 -9.78 2.69 -8.40
N LEU A 69 -9.50 1.49 -7.89
CA LEU A 69 -8.23 1.18 -7.21
C LEU A 69 -6.99 1.53 -8.06
N ASN A 70 -7.03 1.25 -9.36
CA ASN A 70 -5.93 1.56 -10.28
C ASN A 70 -5.64 3.07 -10.44
N ALA A 71 -6.59 3.96 -10.11
CA ALA A 71 -6.36 5.41 -10.11
C ALA A 71 -5.66 5.90 -8.84
N ILE A 72 -5.55 5.05 -7.81
CA ILE A 72 -4.91 5.36 -6.52
C ILE A 72 -3.48 4.81 -6.48
N ILE A 73 -3.26 3.64 -7.09
CA ILE A 73 -1.99 2.88 -7.04
C ILE A 73 -1.32 2.74 -8.43
N SER A 74 -1.29 3.82 -9.21
CA SER A 74 -0.64 3.85 -10.53
C SER A 74 0.80 4.33 -10.49
#